data_AF-A0A6A7A859-F1
#
_entry.id   AF-A0A6A7A859-F1
#
_cell.length_a   1.000
_cell.length_b   1.000
_cell.length_c   1.000
_cell.angle_alpha   90.00
_cell.angle_beta   90.00
_cell.angle_gamma   90.00
#
_symmetry.space_group_name_H-M   'P 1'
#
loop_
_entity.id
_entity.type
_entity.pdbx_description
1 polymer ?
#
loop_
_entity_poly.entity_id
_entity_poly.type
_entity_poly.pdbx_seq_one_letter_code
_entity_poly.pdbx_strand_id
1 'polypeptide(L)'
;ISTHQVLGDNVQYLEFYHHRAASTLSTTFDKDFWSRTPLQIAQSELCVRHALIALSCLNKTEPGALKQARLGLLAPAKQKTLLTHYNKSVKLLVQRINEPSFPPEVGLVCCLLFVCIEFMRGNFDAAMAHYKSGLHILSTYRSDQIADSSARNMVEETLTPMFARMIITATVFGLPTEQVFYTAHDPAEPGQYTFNSIAEAELAMINIRNRSIILGRITGQKLILTKQLTEEDMQIVKDSLTVQQAWFAALEDLEKRITLSEEDRVTFHLLKAQHYCLYIVTVRIVPTTQTAFDQHLDEFKTL
;
A
#
# COMPACT_ATOMS: atom_id res chain seq x y z
N ILE A 1 -6.38 -17.31 36.13
CA ILE A 1 -6.11 -17.83 34.77
C ILE A 1 -4.61 -18.06 34.70
N SER A 2 -4.15 -19.32 34.61
CA SER A 2 -2.72 -19.64 34.72
C SER A 2 -1.96 -19.18 33.47
N THR A 3 -0.70 -18.81 33.64
CA THR A 3 0.20 -18.30 32.59
C THR A 3 0.32 -19.28 31.40
N HIS A 4 0.16 -20.59 31.65
CA HIS A 4 0.15 -21.62 30.63
C HIS A 4 -1.09 -21.60 29.72
N GLN A 5 -2.26 -21.24 30.27
CA GLN A 5 -3.49 -21.14 29.48
C GLN A 5 -3.45 -19.92 28.55
N VAL A 6 -2.87 -18.81 29.03
CA VAL A 6 -2.64 -17.59 28.23
C VAL A 6 -1.59 -17.82 27.13
N LEU A 7 -0.57 -18.65 27.35
CA LEU A 7 0.38 -19.03 26.28
C LEU A 7 -0.29 -19.92 25.21
N GLY A 8 -1.04 -20.94 25.61
CA GLY A 8 -1.75 -21.83 24.68
C GLY A 8 -2.78 -21.09 23.83
N ASP A 9 -3.51 -20.14 24.44
CA ASP A 9 -4.48 -19.32 23.72
C ASP A 9 -3.84 -18.36 22.71
N ASN A 10 -2.56 -18.00 22.88
CA ASN A 10 -1.86 -17.11 21.95
C ASN A 10 -1.28 -17.86 20.73
N VAL A 11 -0.85 -19.11 20.91
CA VAL A 11 -0.30 -19.95 19.83
C VAL A 11 -1.35 -20.18 18.74
N GLN A 12 -2.60 -20.50 19.12
CA GLN A 12 -3.69 -20.70 18.16
C GLN A 12 -3.99 -19.48 17.28
N TYR A 13 -3.64 -18.26 17.71
CA TYR A 13 -3.83 -17.04 16.90
C TYR A 13 -2.72 -16.92 15.86
N LEU A 14 -1.47 -17.23 16.24
CA LEU A 14 -0.35 -17.27 15.30
C LEU A 14 -0.51 -18.39 14.27
N GLU A 15 -1.00 -19.56 14.69
CA GLU A 15 -1.34 -20.66 13.77
C GLU A 15 -2.44 -20.25 12.80
N PHE A 16 -3.48 -19.57 13.30
CA PHE A 16 -4.54 -19.09 12.41
C PHE A 16 -4.06 -18.01 11.45
N TYR A 17 -3.16 -17.12 11.89
CA TYR A 17 -2.53 -16.16 11.00
C TYR A 17 -1.90 -16.87 9.81
N HIS A 18 -1.03 -17.85 10.11
CA HIS A 18 -0.30 -18.62 9.12
C HIS A 18 -1.23 -19.34 8.13
N HIS A 19 -2.30 -19.97 8.62
CA HIS A 19 -3.17 -20.80 7.78
C HIS A 19 -4.32 -20.04 7.09
N ARG A 20 -4.70 -18.84 7.55
CA ARG A 20 -5.91 -18.14 7.09
C ARG A 20 -5.74 -16.64 6.90
N ALA A 21 -5.26 -15.92 7.91
CA ALA A 21 -5.24 -14.45 7.82
C ALA A 21 -4.22 -13.96 6.79
N ALA A 22 -3.04 -14.58 6.72
CA ALA A 22 -2.00 -14.21 5.76
C ALA A 22 -2.49 -14.29 4.30
N SER A 23 -3.22 -15.36 3.94
CA SER A 23 -3.76 -15.52 2.58
C SER A 23 -4.90 -14.53 2.28
N THR A 24 -5.66 -14.13 3.30
CA THR A 24 -6.77 -13.16 3.16
C THR A 24 -6.24 -11.74 2.98
N LEU A 25 -5.13 -11.41 3.62
CA LEU A 25 -4.46 -10.11 3.52
C LEU A 25 -3.60 -10.00 2.25
N SER A 26 -3.16 -11.13 1.72
CA SER A 26 -2.31 -11.17 0.53
C SER A 26 -3.07 -10.98 -0.77
N THR A 27 -2.39 -10.30 -1.67
CA THR A 27 -2.58 -10.27 -3.10
C THR A 27 -1.45 -11.06 -3.78
N THR A 28 -1.45 -11.15 -5.10
CA THR A 28 -0.42 -11.86 -5.88
C THR A 28 1.00 -11.34 -5.59
N PHE A 29 1.14 -10.05 -5.28
CA PHE A 29 2.43 -9.34 -5.17
C PHE A 29 3.09 -9.37 -3.79
N ASP A 30 2.31 -9.54 -2.74
CA ASP A 30 2.76 -9.40 -1.35
C ASP A 30 2.53 -10.69 -0.54
N LYS A 31 2.28 -11.80 -1.24
CA LYS A 31 2.10 -13.11 -0.64
C LYS A 31 3.29 -13.50 0.22
N ASP A 32 4.51 -13.31 -0.26
CA ASP A 32 5.73 -13.63 0.49
C ASP A 32 5.85 -12.78 1.75
N PHE A 33 5.53 -11.49 1.65
CA PHE A 33 5.45 -10.61 2.79
C PHE A 33 4.46 -11.15 3.82
N TRP A 34 3.17 -11.27 3.49
CA TRP A 34 2.13 -11.62 4.46
C TRP A 34 2.31 -13.01 5.07
N SER A 35 2.82 -13.97 4.28
CA SER A 35 2.99 -15.36 4.72
C SER A 35 4.26 -15.62 5.53
N ARG A 36 5.33 -14.83 5.36
CA ARG A 36 6.63 -15.13 5.98
C ARG A 36 7.16 -13.99 6.84
N THR A 37 7.21 -12.77 6.32
CA THR A 37 7.97 -11.66 6.93
C THR A 37 7.48 -11.30 8.35
N PRO A 38 6.18 -11.01 8.60
CA PRO A 38 5.70 -10.75 9.95
C PRO A 38 5.95 -11.90 10.93
N LEU A 39 5.81 -13.15 10.47
CA LEU A 39 6.00 -14.33 11.32
C LEU A 39 7.47 -14.52 11.71
N GLN A 40 8.39 -14.31 10.78
CA GLN A 40 9.83 -14.37 11.05
C GLN A 40 10.25 -13.30 12.06
N ILE A 41 9.83 -12.05 11.84
CA ILE A 41 10.15 -10.94 12.76
C ILE A 41 9.50 -11.17 14.13
N ALA A 42 8.29 -11.74 14.20
CA ALA A 42 7.64 -12.07 15.46
C ALA A 42 8.37 -13.12 16.31
N GLN A 43 9.37 -13.83 15.77
CA GLN A 43 10.19 -14.76 16.54
C GLN A 43 11.10 -14.01 17.52
N SER A 44 11.71 -12.90 17.09
CA SER A 44 12.59 -12.06 17.91
C SER A 44 11.89 -10.84 18.50
N GLU A 45 10.90 -10.26 17.81
CA GLU A 45 10.32 -8.97 18.16
C GLU A 45 8.90 -9.12 18.74
N LEU A 46 8.78 -8.90 20.05
CA LEU A 46 7.52 -9.08 20.78
C LEU A 46 6.43 -8.08 20.35
N CYS A 47 6.80 -6.89 19.89
CA CYS A 47 5.85 -5.92 19.35
C CYS A 47 5.09 -6.50 18.15
N VAL A 48 5.80 -7.09 17.18
CA VAL A 48 5.21 -7.74 16.01
C VAL A 48 4.38 -8.96 16.40
N ARG A 49 4.87 -9.79 17.34
CA ARG A 49 4.10 -10.94 17.84
C ARG A 49 2.75 -10.54 18.44
N HIS A 50 2.72 -9.50 19.26
CA HIS A 50 1.48 -9.00 19.84
C HIS A 50 0.55 -8.39 18.78
N ALA A 51 1.08 -7.69 17.78
CA ALA A 51 0.29 -7.18 16.65
C ALA A 51 -0.36 -8.32 15.85
N LEU A 52 0.38 -9.39 15.55
CA LEU A 52 -0.15 -10.56 14.84
C LEU A 52 -1.28 -11.25 15.60
N ILE A 53 -1.15 -11.40 16.92
CA ILE A 53 -2.21 -11.98 17.74
C ILE A 53 -3.47 -11.11 17.71
N ALA A 54 -3.32 -9.78 17.84
CA ALA A 54 -4.42 -8.84 17.76
C ALA A 54 -5.13 -8.90 16.39
N LEU A 55 -4.35 -8.87 15.30
CA LEU A 55 -4.84 -8.98 13.93
C LEU A 55 -5.57 -10.29 13.69
N SER A 56 -5.03 -11.40 14.19
CA SER A 56 -5.62 -12.73 14.04
C SER A 56 -6.88 -12.90 14.87
N CYS A 57 -6.95 -12.26 16.04
CA CYS A 57 -8.16 -12.22 16.86
C CYS A 57 -9.32 -11.57 16.08
N LEU A 58 -9.05 -10.48 15.35
CA LEU A 58 -10.01 -9.82 14.47
C LEU A 58 -10.38 -10.69 13.25
N ASN A 59 -9.41 -11.33 12.59
CA ASN A 59 -9.69 -12.17 11.42
C ASN A 59 -10.44 -13.45 11.79
N LYS A 60 -10.17 -14.06 12.95
CA LYS A 60 -10.89 -15.25 13.45
C LYS A 60 -12.38 -14.98 13.69
N THR A 61 -12.78 -13.72 13.81
CA THR A 61 -14.15 -13.35 14.19
C THR A 61 -15.10 -13.12 13.02
N GLU A 62 -14.67 -13.26 11.76
CA GLU A 62 -15.51 -12.89 10.60
C GLU A 62 -15.67 -14.00 9.55
N PRO A 63 -16.92 -14.39 9.25
CA PRO A 63 -17.38 -14.68 7.89
C PRO A 63 -18.19 -13.47 7.35
N GLY A 64 -17.97 -13.07 6.08
CA GLY A 64 -18.38 -11.79 5.46
C GLY A 64 -19.90 -11.50 5.37
N ALA A 65 -20.40 -10.45 4.70
CA ALA A 65 -19.86 -9.35 3.88
C ALA A 65 -20.55 -8.03 4.36
N LEU A 66 -20.12 -6.81 4.02
CA LEU A 66 -20.78 -5.58 4.52
C LEU A 66 -20.84 -5.52 6.07
N LYS A 67 -19.64 -5.40 6.70
CA LYS A 67 -19.41 -4.88 8.07
C LYS A 67 -20.64 -4.93 8.99
N GLN A 68 -20.82 -5.93 9.84
CA GLN A 68 -21.78 -5.77 10.93
C GLN A 68 -21.29 -4.66 11.88
N ALA A 69 -21.59 -3.40 11.60
CA ALA A 69 -21.50 -2.26 12.51
C ALA A 69 -20.33 -2.30 13.53
N ARG A 70 -19.08 -2.28 13.03
CA ARG A 70 -17.82 -1.93 13.72
C ARG A 70 -17.76 -2.19 15.23
N LEU A 71 -16.98 -3.21 15.62
CA LEU A 71 -16.54 -3.54 17.00
C LEU A 71 -17.64 -3.88 18.03
N GLY A 72 -18.87 -3.38 17.89
CA GLY A 72 -19.94 -3.52 18.88
C GLY A 72 -20.46 -4.95 19.09
N LEU A 73 -20.05 -5.89 18.25
CA LEU A 73 -20.53 -7.28 18.24
C LEU A 73 -19.43 -8.31 18.56
N LEU A 74 -18.20 -7.87 18.87
CA LEU A 74 -17.20 -8.79 19.41
C LEU A 74 -17.65 -9.27 20.79
N ALA A 75 -17.62 -10.59 21.01
CA ALA A 75 -17.80 -11.13 22.35
C ALA A 75 -16.80 -10.44 23.32
N PRO A 76 -17.23 -10.00 24.52
CA PRO A 76 -16.41 -9.19 25.42
C PRO A 76 -15.01 -9.75 25.70
N ALA A 77 -14.90 -11.09 25.79
CA ALA A 77 -13.62 -11.78 25.96
C ALA A 77 -12.66 -11.56 24.77
N LYS A 78 -13.16 -11.61 23.53
CA LYS A 78 -12.36 -11.40 22.33
C LYS A 78 -11.95 -9.94 22.18
N GLN A 79 -12.85 -9.01 22.48
CA GLN A 79 -12.53 -7.58 22.52
C GLN A 79 -11.41 -7.29 23.54
N LYS A 80 -11.48 -7.90 24.74
CA LYS A 80 -10.43 -7.80 25.75
C LYS A 80 -9.09 -8.33 25.24
N THR A 81 -9.07 -9.50 24.59
CA THR A 81 -7.85 -10.07 24.00
C THR A 81 -7.26 -9.15 22.94
N LEU A 82 -8.07 -8.69 21.98
CA LEU A 82 -7.68 -7.75 20.94
C LEU A 82 -7.00 -6.50 21.53
N LEU A 83 -7.70 -5.79 22.42
CA LEU A 83 -7.21 -4.53 22.98
C LEU A 83 -5.95 -4.74 23.84
N THR A 84 -5.88 -5.86 24.58
CA THR A 84 -4.71 -6.21 25.39
C THR A 84 -3.47 -6.40 24.52
N HIS A 85 -3.59 -7.17 23.43
CA HIS A 85 -2.46 -7.45 22.55
C HIS A 85 -2.09 -6.24 21.70
N TYR A 86 -3.06 -5.50 21.18
CA TYR A 86 -2.83 -4.26 20.45
C TYR A 86 -2.07 -3.23 21.31
N ASN A 87 -2.55 -2.95 22.52
CA ASN A 87 -1.90 -1.97 23.40
C ASN A 87 -0.50 -2.41 23.86
N LYS A 88 -0.30 -3.72 24.12
CA LYS A 88 1.03 -4.26 24.41
C LYS A 88 1.98 -4.07 23.22
N SER A 89 1.51 -4.36 22.01
CA SER A 89 2.29 -4.20 20.79
C SER A 89 2.76 -2.74 20.61
N VAL A 90 1.83 -1.78 20.72
CA VAL A 90 2.16 -0.34 20.62
C VAL A 90 3.16 0.07 21.69
N LYS A 91 2.96 -0.33 22.95
CA LYS A 91 3.89 -0.01 24.05
C LYS A 91 5.30 -0.56 23.79
N LEU A 92 5.40 -1.82 23.36
CA LEU A 92 6.67 -2.47 23.05
C LEU A 92 7.35 -1.83 21.84
N LEU A 93 6.59 -1.45 20.81
CA LEU A 93 7.15 -0.75 19.65
C LEU A 93 7.74 0.61 20.05
N VAL A 94 7.02 1.39 20.87
CA VAL A 94 7.53 2.68 21.36
C VAL A 94 8.83 2.49 22.16
N GLN A 95 8.93 1.45 22.98
CA GLN A 95 10.19 1.13 23.67
C GLN A 95 11.31 0.79 22.68
N ARG A 96 11.01 -0.08 21.70
CA ARG A 96 11.98 -0.56 20.71
C ARG A 96 12.50 0.55 19.78
N ILE A 97 11.67 1.52 19.42
CA ILE A 97 12.07 2.68 18.59
C ILE A 97 13.08 3.58 19.31
N ASN A 98 13.04 3.64 20.65
CA ASN A 98 13.97 4.45 21.43
C ASN A 98 15.34 3.78 21.63
N GLU A 99 15.51 2.54 21.14
CA GLU A 99 16.77 1.82 21.25
C GLU A 99 17.69 2.14 20.04
N PRO A 100 18.99 2.36 20.23
CA PRO A 100 19.91 2.64 19.13
C PRO A 100 20.01 1.53 18.07
N SER A 101 19.63 0.30 18.44
CA SER A 101 19.65 -0.88 17.57
C SER A 101 18.29 -1.15 16.90
N PHE A 102 17.41 -0.14 16.84
CA PHE A 102 16.08 -0.27 16.26
C PHE A 102 16.16 -0.63 14.76
N PRO A 103 15.65 -1.81 14.36
CA PRO A 103 15.60 -2.19 12.95
C PRO A 103 14.38 -1.53 12.29
N PRO A 104 14.54 -0.76 11.21
CA PRO A 104 13.44 -0.06 10.55
C PRO A 104 12.32 -1.02 10.10
N GLU A 105 12.67 -2.22 9.65
CA GLU A 105 11.72 -3.25 9.22
C GLU A 105 10.72 -3.63 10.33
N VAL A 106 11.13 -3.60 11.61
CA VAL A 106 10.26 -3.93 12.74
C VAL A 106 9.15 -2.90 12.89
N GLY A 107 9.50 -1.62 12.78
CA GLY A 107 8.52 -0.53 12.83
C GLY A 107 7.61 -0.51 11.63
N LEU A 108 8.16 -0.73 10.43
CA LEU A 108 7.39 -0.77 9.19
C LEU A 108 6.37 -1.92 9.20
N VAL A 109 6.78 -3.11 9.63
CA VAL A 109 5.86 -4.25 9.79
C VAL A 109 4.80 -3.97 10.83
N CYS A 110 5.14 -3.41 12.00
CA CYS A 110 4.14 -3.01 12.98
C CYS A 110 3.14 -2.01 12.40
N CYS A 111 3.61 -0.98 11.67
CA CYS A 111 2.75 0.02 11.05
C CYS A 111 1.76 -0.62 10.06
N LEU A 112 2.21 -1.53 9.19
CA LEU A 112 1.34 -2.27 8.26
C LEU A 112 0.30 -3.12 9.01
N LEU A 113 0.71 -3.84 10.06
CA LEU A 113 -0.22 -4.63 10.86
C LEU A 113 -1.25 -3.77 11.59
N PHE A 114 -0.83 -2.62 12.14
CA PHE A 114 -1.74 -1.69 12.81
C PHE A 114 -2.70 -1.02 11.83
N VAL A 115 -2.26 -0.66 10.63
CA VAL A 115 -3.16 -0.21 9.55
C VAL A 115 -4.27 -1.22 9.31
N CYS A 116 -3.93 -2.50 9.13
CA CYS A 116 -4.93 -3.55 8.91
C CYS A 116 -5.89 -3.70 10.10
N ILE A 117 -5.36 -3.70 11.33
CA ILE A 117 -6.15 -3.74 12.56
C ILE A 117 -7.13 -2.55 12.60
N GLU A 118 -6.65 -1.33 12.40
CA GLU A 118 -7.47 -0.13 12.48
C GLU A 118 -8.50 -0.04 11.35
N PHE A 119 -8.18 -0.50 10.13
CA PHE A 119 -9.16 -0.61 9.04
C PHE A 119 -10.30 -1.60 9.36
N MET A 120 -9.98 -2.77 9.91
CA MET A 120 -11.00 -3.74 10.34
C MET A 120 -11.84 -3.21 11.50
N ARG A 121 -11.21 -2.46 12.42
CA ARG A 121 -11.92 -1.73 13.49
C ARG A 121 -12.73 -0.55 12.97
N GLY A 122 -12.47 -0.11 11.73
CA GLY A 122 -13.12 1.03 11.11
C GLY A 122 -12.61 2.40 11.56
N ASN A 123 -11.45 2.44 12.22
CA ASN A 123 -10.83 3.65 12.72
C ASN A 123 -9.81 4.17 11.68
N PHE A 124 -10.30 4.93 10.71
CA PHE A 124 -9.48 5.40 9.60
C PHE A 124 -8.40 6.39 10.03
N ASP A 125 -8.69 7.26 11.01
CA ASP A 125 -7.72 8.25 11.48
C ASP A 125 -6.50 7.58 12.12
N ALA A 126 -6.71 6.56 12.95
CA ALA A 126 -5.61 5.80 13.53
C ALA A 126 -4.85 4.97 12.48
N ALA A 127 -5.56 4.39 11.50
CA ALA A 127 -4.89 3.71 10.39
C ALA A 127 -3.96 4.67 9.63
N MET A 128 -4.42 5.89 9.35
CA MET A 128 -3.62 6.92 8.68
C MET A 128 -2.48 7.46 9.53
N ALA A 129 -2.65 7.52 10.86
CA ALA A 129 -1.56 7.85 11.77
C ALA A 129 -0.43 6.81 11.70
N HIS A 130 -0.77 5.52 11.74
CA HIS A 130 0.23 4.44 11.61
C HIS A 130 0.89 4.43 10.23
N TYR A 131 0.12 4.68 9.17
CA TYR A 131 0.67 4.81 7.82
C TYR A 131 1.68 5.97 7.74
N LYS A 132 1.33 7.16 8.28
CA LYS A 132 2.27 8.31 8.38
C LYS A 132 3.53 7.98 9.17
N SER A 133 3.40 7.27 10.29
CA SER A 133 4.56 6.86 11.09
C SER A 133 5.47 5.91 10.32
N GLY A 134 4.92 4.92 9.60
CA GLY A 134 5.70 4.01 8.78
C GLY A 134 6.38 4.72 7.62
N LEU A 135 5.68 5.66 6.98
CA LEU A 135 6.27 6.57 6.02
C LEU A 135 7.44 7.33 6.68
N HIS A 136 7.27 8.02 7.80
CA HIS A 136 8.38 8.71 8.46
C HIS A 136 9.62 7.82 8.72
N ILE A 137 9.41 6.56 9.14
CA ILE A 137 10.49 5.58 9.31
C ILE A 137 11.24 5.33 7.98
N LEU A 138 10.54 5.17 6.85
CA LEU A 138 11.18 5.03 5.53
C LEU A 138 12.03 6.24 5.16
N SER A 139 11.67 7.45 5.62
CA SER A 139 12.36 8.69 5.24
C SER A 139 13.69 8.73 5.97
N THR A 140 13.62 8.56 7.29
CA THR A 140 14.80 8.54 8.15
C THR A 140 15.76 7.44 7.70
N TYR A 141 15.23 6.24 7.43
CA TYR A 141 16.02 5.13 6.91
C TYR A 141 16.81 5.48 5.64
N ARG A 142 16.18 6.15 4.67
CA ARG A 142 16.82 6.54 3.41
C ARG A 142 17.83 7.67 3.57
N SER A 143 17.58 8.60 4.51
CA SER A 143 18.51 9.68 4.82
C SER A 143 19.78 9.17 5.50
N ASP A 144 19.70 8.08 6.25
CA ASP A 144 20.80 7.62 7.09
C ASP A 144 21.87 6.81 6.35
N GLN A 145 21.69 6.45 5.06
CA GLN A 145 22.64 5.78 4.12
C GLN A 145 23.51 4.58 4.63
N ILE A 146 23.40 4.17 5.89
CA ILE A 146 24.31 3.22 6.59
C ILE A 146 23.54 1.94 6.95
N ALA A 147 22.83 1.35 5.99
CA ALA A 147 22.12 0.09 6.21
C ALA A 147 22.91 -1.11 5.68
N ASP A 148 22.91 -2.21 6.44
CA ASP A 148 23.36 -3.51 5.95
C ASP A 148 22.56 -3.92 4.70
N SER A 149 23.23 -4.59 3.76
CA SER A 149 22.68 -5.03 2.48
C SER A 149 21.40 -5.86 2.62
N SER A 150 21.30 -6.70 3.63
CA SER A 150 20.15 -7.59 3.85
C SER A 150 18.90 -6.83 4.32
N ALA A 151 19.05 -5.97 5.32
CA ALA A 151 17.98 -5.09 5.81
C ALA A 151 17.52 -4.11 4.72
N ARG A 152 18.46 -3.64 3.88
CA ARG A 152 18.16 -2.78 2.73
C ARG A 152 17.28 -3.46 1.71
N ASN A 153 17.54 -4.71 1.37
CA ASN A 153 16.71 -5.45 0.42
C ASN A 153 15.28 -5.64 0.97
N MET A 154 15.13 -5.98 2.26
CA MET A 154 13.78 -6.13 2.85
C MET A 154 13.02 -4.78 2.86
N VAL A 155 13.67 -3.70 3.28
CA VAL A 155 13.01 -2.39 3.35
C VAL A 155 12.65 -1.88 1.96
N GLU A 156 13.58 -1.90 1.01
CA GLU A 156 13.37 -1.29 -0.31
C GLU A 156 12.59 -2.19 -1.28
N GLU A 157 12.85 -3.50 -1.30
CA GLU A 157 12.22 -4.40 -2.27
C GLU A 157 10.91 -4.99 -1.76
N THR A 158 10.72 -5.11 -0.43
CA THR A 158 9.50 -5.70 0.14
C THR A 158 8.60 -4.65 0.80
N LEU A 159 9.11 -3.86 1.74
CA LEU A 159 8.27 -2.99 2.57
C LEU A 159 7.86 -1.70 1.84
N THR A 160 8.78 -1.04 1.15
CA THR A 160 8.50 0.18 0.37
C THR A 160 7.32 0.00 -0.60
N PRO A 161 7.26 -1.06 -1.43
CA PRO A 161 6.11 -1.31 -2.31
C PRO A 161 4.79 -1.44 -1.57
N MET A 162 4.78 -2.02 -0.36
CA MET A 162 3.57 -2.12 0.47
C MET A 162 3.02 -0.73 0.83
N PHE A 163 3.90 0.18 1.23
CA PHE A 163 3.51 1.56 1.54
C PHE A 163 3.11 2.34 0.28
N ALA A 164 3.80 2.13 -0.84
CA ALA A 164 3.44 2.76 -2.12
C ALA A 164 2.03 2.37 -2.56
N ARG A 165 1.64 1.10 -2.40
CA ARG A 165 0.31 0.63 -2.80
C ARG A 165 -0.84 1.30 -2.06
N MET A 166 -0.59 1.74 -0.83
CA MET A 166 -1.56 2.42 0.03
C MET A 166 -1.79 3.90 -0.30
N ILE A 167 -0.95 4.53 -1.15
CA ILE A 167 -1.05 5.97 -1.45
C ILE A 167 -2.45 6.37 -1.94
N ILE A 168 -3.08 5.55 -2.79
CA ILE A 168 -4.45 5.80 -3.27
C ILE A 168 -5.45 5.86 -2.10
N THR A 169 -5.43 4.87 -1.22
CA THR A 169 -6.30 4.81 -0.04
C THR A 169 -6.05 5.99 0.88
N ALA A 170 -4.78 6.31 1.15
CA ALA A 170 -4.40 7.43 1.99
C ALA A 170 -4.87 8.78 1.41
N THR A 171 -4.75 8.95 0.09
CA THR A 171 -5.23 10.14 -0.61
C THR A 171 -6.75 10.30 -0.48
N VAL A 172 -7.51 9.22 -0.65
CA VAL A 172 -8.98 9.21 -0.50
C VAL A 172 -9.40 9.62 0.91
N PHE A 173 -8.64 9.22 1.95
CA PHE A 173 -8.88 9.64 3.34
C PHE A 173 -8.26 11.00 3.70
N GLY A 174 -7.85 11.79 2.70
CA GLY A 174 -7.41 13.18 2.90
C GLY A 174 -5.97 13.34 3.38
N LEU A 175 -5.19 12.25 3.47
CA LEU A 175 -3.79 12.33 3.88
C LEU A 175 -2.97 13.11 2.84
N PRO A 176 -2.17 14.12 3.23
CA PRO A 176 -1.33 14.86 2.29
C PRO A 176 -0.08 14.04 1.91
N THR A 177 -0.28 12.91 1.21
CA THR A 177 0.79 11.97 0.80
C THR A 177 1.85 12.62 -0.07
N GLU A 178 1.52 13.72 -0.76
CA GLU A 178 2.43 14.57 -1.52
C GLU A 178 3.58 15.14 -0.67
N GLN A 179 3.36 15.32 0.63
CA GLN A 179 4.39 15.83 1.55
C GLN A 179 5.28 14.73 2.12
N VAL A 180 4.88 13.47 1.97
CA VAL A 180 5.47 12.39 2.75
C VAL A 180 6.42 11.56 1.88
N PHE A 181 6.07 11.13 0.65
CA PHE A 181 6.94 10.23 -0.15
C PHE A 181 6.76 10.32 -1.66
N TYR A 182 7.48 11.23 -2.32
CA TYR A 182 7.78 11.06 -3.74
C TYR A 182 9.22 11.44 -4.12
N THR A 183 10.17 11.29 -3.19
CA THR A 183 11.61 11.28 -3.51
C THR A 183 12.19 9.88 -3.60
N ALA A 184 11.39 8.84 -3.37
CA ALA A 184 11.85 7.47 -3.38
C ALA A 184 11.36 6.75 -4.63
N HIS A 185 12.31 6.54 -5.54
CA HIS A 185 12.19 5.84 -6.82
C HIS A 185 11.25 6.53 -7.82
N ASP A 186 11.80 7.52 -8.52
CA ASP A 186 11.57 7.64 -9.96
C ASP A 186 12.53 6.63 -10.62
N PRO A 187 12.11 5.39 -10.97
CA PRO A 187 13.03 4.38 -11.47
C PRO A 187 13.15 4.43 -13.00
N ALA A 188 12.79 5.54 -13.65
CA ALA A 188 12.98 5.66 -15.08
C ALA A 188 13.21 7.10 -15.49
N GLU A 189 14.28 7.34 -16.25
CA GLU A 189 14.27 8.44 -17.21
C GLU A 189 12.99 8.32 -18.05
N PRO A 190 12.35 9.44 -18.42
CA PRO A 190 11.21 9.40 -19.34
C PRO A 190 11.57 8.63 -20.62
N GLY A 191 10.96 7.46 -20.84
CA GLY A 191 10.86 6.90 -22.19
C GLY A 191 11.40 5.49 -22.49
N GLN A 192 11.67 4.60 -21.53
CA GLN A 192 12.04 3.22 -21.87
C GLN A 192 11.50 2.16 -20.91
N TYR A 193 10.19 1.92 -20.98
CA TYR A 193 9.63 0.70 -20.40
C TYR A 193 9.89 -0.48 -21.34
N THR A 194 10.33 -1.58 -20.77
CA THR A 194 10.32 -2.90 -21.43
C THR A 194 9.97 -3.90 -20.36
N PHE A 195 8.93 -4.68 -20.58
CA PHE A 195 8.47 -5.68 -19.63
C PHE A 195 8.80 -7.08 -20.14
N ASN A 196 9.32 -7.92 -19.25
CA ASN A 196 9.52 -9.35 -19.49
C ASN A 196 8.42 -10.19 -18.85
N SER A 197 7.62 -9.60 -17.96
CA SER A 197 6.52 -10.26 -17.28
C SER A 197 5.40 -9.29 -16.94
N ILE A 198 4.20 -9.83 -16.70
CA ILE A 198 3.03 -9.06 -16.26
C ILE A 198 3.30 -8.42 -14.89
N ALA A 199 4.03 -9.13 -14.01
CA ALA A 199 4.40 -8.63 -12.69
C ALA A 199 5.22 -7.34 -12.74
N GLU A 200 6.14 -7.22 -13.71
CA GLU A 200 6.91 -5.99 -13.92
C GLU A 200 6.01 -4.82 -14.36
N ALA A 201 5.05 -5.09 -15.26
CA ALA A 201 4.10 -4.09 -15.72
C ALA A 201 3.19 -3.59 -14.58
N GLU A 202 2.66 -4.50 -13.76
CA GLU A 202 1.83 -4.18 -12.58
C GLU A 202 2.60 -3.36 -11.53
N LEU A 203 3.86 -3.72 -11.26
CA LEU A 203 4.71 -2.96 -10.34
C LEU A 203 4.96 -1.54 -10.85
N ALA A 204 5.29 -1.39 -12.14
CA ALA A 204 5.46 -0.08 -12.76
C ALA A 204 4.16 0.74 -12.74
N MET A 205 3.01 0.10 -12.90
CA MET A 205 1.71 0.77 -12.86
C MET A 205 1.37 1.36 -11.50
N ILE A 206 1.77 0.71 -10.40
CA ILE A 206 1.60 1.29 -9.06
C ILE A 206 2.32 2.64 -8.95
N ASN A 207 3.54 2.75 -9.50
CA ASN A 207 4.30 4.00 -9.47
C ASN A 207 3.65 5.09 -10.32
N ILE A 208 3.25 4.76 -11.55
CA ILE A 208 2.56 5.69 -12.45
C ILE A 208 1.26 6.19 -11.82
N ARG A 209 0.43 5.28 -11.30
CA ARG A 209 -0.81 5.60 -10.59
C ARG A 209 -0.57 6.57 -9.44
N ASN A 210 0.41 6.28 -8.59
CA ASN A 210 0.71 7.12 -7.43
C ASN A 210 1.16 8.54 -7.85
N ARG A 211 1.97 8.67 -8.91
CA ARG A 211 2.32 9.98 -9.51
C ARG A 211 1.09 10.73 -9.97
N SER A 212 0.25 10.08 -10.77
CA SER A 212 -0.92 10.72 -11.35
C SER A 212 -1.92 11.18 -10.29
N ILE A 213 -2.07 10.43 -9.19
CA ILE A 213 -2.90 10.83 -8.05
C ILE A 213 -2.33 12.08 -7.35
N ILE A 214 -1.01 12.10 -7.10
CA ILE A 214 -0.35 13.24 -6.45
C ILE A 214 -0.42 14.48 -7.34
N LEU A 215 -0.13 14.34 -8.64
CA LEU A 215 -0.29 15.40 -9.64
C LEU A 215 -1.74 15.90 -9.66
N GLY A 216 -2.70 14.96 -9.71
CA GLY A 216 -4.14 15.15 -9.50
C GLY A 216 -4.45 16.13 -8.38
N ARG A 217 -3.91 15.83 -7.20
CA ARG A 217 -4.12 16.57 -5.97
C ARG A 217 -3.46 17.94 -5.98
N ILE A 218 -2.20 18.04 -6.40
CA ILE A 218 -1.45 19.31 -6.43
C ILE A 218 -2.11 20.30 -7.40
N THR A 219 -2.35 19.87 -8.64
CA THR A 219 -2.98 20.70 -9.67
C THR A 219 -4.44 21.00 -9.29
N GLY A 220 -5.19 20.01 -8.81
CA GLY A 220 -6.56 20.18 -8.34
C GLY A 220 -6.68 21.21 -7.22
N GLN A 221 -5.79 21.17 -6.22
CA GLN A 221 -5.74 22.19 -5.16
C GLN A 221 -5.46 23.58 -5.71
N LYS A 222 -4.52 23.74 -6.65
CA LYS A 222 -4.24 25.03 -7.29
C LYS A 222 -5.49 25.57 -7.99
N LEU A 223 -6.18 24.73 -8.77
CA LEU A 223 -7.40 25.11 -9.49
C LEU A 223 -8.55 25.47 -8.55
N ILE A 224 -8.80 24.68 -7.50
CA ILE A 224 -9.82 24.97 -6.48
C ILE A 224 -9.55 26.31 -5.79
N LEU A 225 -8.28 26.59 -5.48
CA LEU A 225 -7.85 27.83 -4.86
C LEU A 225 -7.68 28.98 -5.87
N THR A 226 -8.12 28.82 -7.13
CA THR A 226 -8.02 29.83 -8.21
C THR A 226 -6.60 30.32 -8.48
N LYS A 227 -5.59 29.51 -8.16
CA LYS A 227 -4.19 29.79 -8.48
C LYS A 227 -3.92 29.46 -9.95
N GLN A 228 -3.10 30.29 -10.60
CA GLN A 228 -2.63 29.99 -11.95
C GLN A 228 -1.68 28.79 -11.93
N LEU A 229 -1.82 27.92 -12.93
CA LEU A 229 -0.84 26.86 -13.19
C LEU A 229 0.39 27.48 -13.85
N THR A 230 1.57 27.10 -13.37
CA THR A 230 2.85 27.59 -13.91
C THR A 230 3.25 26.78 -15.15
N GLU A 231 4.25 27.26 -15.89
CA GLU A 231 4.86 26.47 -16.97
C GLU A 231 5.45 25.15 -16.45
N GLU A 232 6.00 25.16 -15.24
CA GLU A 232 6.49 23.97 -14.55
C GLU A 232 5.36 22.95 -14.29
N ASP A 233 4.17 23.41 -13.87
CA ASP A 233 3.01 22.53 -13.70
C ASP A 233 2.62 21.86 -15.02
N MET A 234 2.61 22.63 -16.11
CA MET A 234 2.30 22.12 -17.45
C MET A 234 3.35 21.11 -17.94
N GLN A 235 4.62 21.36 -17.65
CA GLN A 235 5.71 20.43 -17.96
C GLN A 235 5.57 19.12 -17.19
N ILE A 236 5.26 19.16 -15.89
CA ILE A 236 5.04 17.96 -15.07
C ILE A 236 3.86 17.12 -15.61
N VAL A 237 2.77 17.78 -16.04
CA VAL A 237 1.64 17.09 -16.67
C VAL A 237 2.09 16.40 -17.96
N LYS A 238 2.84 17.09 -18.83
CA LYS A 238 3.35 16.55 -20.09
C LYS A 238 4.30 15.36 -19.88
N ASP A 239 5.18 15.45 -18.88
CA ASP A 239 6.10 14.37 -18.53
C ASP A 239 5.33 13.15 -18.02
N SER A 240 4.31 13.37 -17.17
CA SER A 240 3.45 12.28 -16.71
C SER A 240 2.70 11.59 -17.85
N LEU A 241 2.24 12.34 -18.86
CA LEU A 241 1.58 11.76 -20.04
C LEU A 241 2.55 10.94 -20.89
N THR A 242 3.77 11.44 -21.08
CA THR A 242 4.83 10.74 -21.82
C THR A 242 5.17 9.40 -21.17
N VAL A 243 5.30 9.39 -19.84
CA VAL A 243 5.55 8.16 -19.05
C VAL A 243 4.39 7.18 -19.16
N GLN A 244 3.14 7.65 -19.04
CA GLN A 244 1.95 6.80 -19.17
C GLN A 244 1.86 6.16 -20.56
N GLN A 245 2.13 6.92 -21.63
CA GLN A 245 2.11 6.43 -23.00
C GLN A 245 3.23 5.41 -23.26
N ALA A 246 4.44 5.68 -22.79
CA ALA A 246 5.56 4.74 -22.91
C ALA A 246 5.26 3.41 -22.18
N TRP A 247 4.63 3.47 -21.01
CA TRP A 247 4.22 2.28 -20.28
C TRP A 247 3.18 1.47 -21.05
N PHE A 248 2.18 2.13 -21.64
CA PHE A 248 1.14 1.44 -22.40
C PHE A 248 1.69 0.77 -23.66
N ALA A 249 2.57 1.45 -24.39
CA ALA A 249 3.26 0.87 -25.54
C ALA A 249 4.07 -0.38 -25.16
N ALA A 250 4.76 -0.35 -24.03
CA ALA A 250 5.51 -1.50 -23.53
C ALA A 250 4.61 -2.66 -23.08
N LEU A 251 3.42 -2.35 -22.53
CA LEU A 251 2.41 -3.36 -22.20
C LEU A 251 1.87 -4.04 -23.47
N GLU A 252 1.53 -3.26 -24.50
CA GLU A 252 1.06 -3.79 -25.79
C GLU A 252 2.12 -4.64 -26.51
N ASP A 253 3.40 -4.27 -26.39
CA ASP A 253 4.51 -5.09 -26.88
C ASP A 253 4.59 -6.43 -26.13
N LEU A 254 4.51 -6.41 -24.79
CA LEU A 254 4.49 -7.63 -24.00
C LEU A 254 3.34 -8.55 -24.40
N GLU A 255 2.13 -8.01 -24.59
CA GLU A 255 0.94 -8.77 -25.01
C GLU A 255 1.15 -9.53 -26.32
N LYS A 256 1.88 -8.94 -27.27
CA LYS A 256 2.20 -9.55 -28.56
C LYS A 256 3.25 -10.66 -28.43
N ARG A 257 4.14 -10.58 -27.43
CA ARG A 257 5.27 -11.50 -27.24
C ARG A 257 4.94 -12.74 -26.42
N ILE A 258 3.90 -12.70 -25.57
CA ILE A 258 3.58 -13.80 -24.66
C ILE A 258 2.23 -14.44 -24.99
N THR A 259 2.10 -15.73 -24.68
CA THR A 259 0.79 -16.41 -24.71
C THR A 259 0.13 -16.24 -23.36
N LEU A 260 -1.02 -15.57 -23.33
CA LEU A 260 -1.75 -15.29 -22.09
C LEU A 260 -2.61 -16.48 -21.65
N SER A 261 -2.50 -16.86 -20.38
CA SER A 261 -3.51 -17.67 -19.71
C SER A 261 -4.81 -16.87 -19.51
N GLU A 262 -5.91 -17.53 -19.15
CA GLU A 262 -7.18 -16.84 -18.85
C GLU A 262 -7.04 -15.86 -17.68
N GLU A 263 -6.28 -16.21 -16.65
CA GLU A 263 -6.00 -15.32 -15.51
C GLU A 263 -5.17 -14.10 -15.94
N ASP A 264 -4.14 -14.33 -16.76
CA ASP A 264 -3.29 -13.26 -17.30
C ASP A 264 -4.07 -12.28 -18.18
N ARG A 265 -5.06 -12.77 -18.96
CA ARG A 265 -5.94 -11.92 -19.77
C ARG A 265 -6.75 -10.95 -18.89
N VAL A 266 -7.29 -11.42 -17.77
CA VAL A 266 -8.03 -10.56 -16.84
C VAL A 266 -7.12 -9.48 -16.27
N THR A 267 -5.91 -9.86 -15.84
CA THR A 267 -4.91 -8.92 -15.33
C THR A 267 -4.50 -7.89 -16.39
N PHE A 268 -4.30 -8.32 -17.64
CA PHE A 268 -4.00 -7.43 -18.76
C PHE A 268 -5.10 -6.39 -19.02
N HIS A 269 -6.36 -6.82 -19.09
CA HIS A 269 -7.47 -5.90 -19.29
C HIS A 269 -7.62 -4.93 -18.11
N LEU A 270 -7.42 -5.40 -16.87
CA LEU A 270 -7.43 -4.54 -15.68
C LEU A 270 -6.33 -3.46 -15.77
N LEU A 271 -5.13 -3.86 -16.18
CA LEU A 271 -3.99 -2.96 -16.40
C LEU A 271 -4.29 -1.90 -17.47
N LYS A 272 -4.86 -2.31 -18.60
CA LYS A 272 -5.29 -1.38 -19.66
C LYS A 272 -6.35 -0.41 -19.14
N ALA A 273 -7.39 -0.91 -18.46
CA ALA A 273 -8.44 -0.07 -17.88
C ALA A 273 -7.88 0.93 -16.87
N GLN A 274 -6.92 0.53 -16.03
CA GLN A 274 -6.22 1.42 -15.12
C GLN A 274 -5.45 2.51 -15.87
N HIS A 275 -4.72 2.15 -16.92
CA HIS A 275 -4.01 3.11 -17.77
C HIS A 275 -4.97 4.14 -18.36
N TYR A 276 -6.04 3.72 -19.04
CA TYR A 276 -6.99 4.66 -19.65
C TYR A 276 -7.63 5.58 -18.63
N CYS A 277 -8.04 5.07 -17.45
CA CYS A 277 -8.55 5.90 -16.37
C CYS A 277 -7.54 6.99 -15.96
N LEU A 278 -6.27 6.61 -15.74
CA LEU A 278 -5.22 7.54 -15.32
C LEU A 278 -4.85 8.54 -16.42
N TYR A 279 -4.79 8.08 -17.68
CA TYR A 279 -4.46 8.90 -18.83
C TYR A 279 -5.51 9.98 -19.05
N ILE A 280 -6.79 9.60 -19.07
CA ILE A 280 -7.91 10.53 -19.24
C ILE A 280 -7.90 11.59 -18.13
N VAL A 281 -7.71 11.18 -16.86
CA VAL A 281 -7.62 12.11 -15.73
C VAL A 281 -6.45 13.08 -15.90
N THR A 282 -5.26 12.60 -16.27
CA THR A 282 -4.08 13.46 -16.46
C THR A 282 -4.25 14.43 -17.64
N VAL A 283 -4.76 13.98 -18.79
CA VAL A 283 -5.01 14.86 -19.96
C VAL A 283 -6.04 15.95 -19.63
N ARG A 284 -7.06 15.60 -18.82
CA ARG A 284 -8.17 16.49 -18.50
C ARG A 284 -8.00 17.29 -17.22
N ILE A 285 -6.85 17.18 -16.55
CA ILE A 285 -6.60 17.89 -15.30
C ILE A 285 -6.51 19.42 -15.50
N VAL A 286 -6.11 19.88 -16.70
CA VAL A 286 -5.93 21.30 -17.03
C VAL A 286 -7.14 21.91 -17.74
N PRO A 287 -7.73 21.28 -18.78
CA PRO A 287 -8.94 21.81 -19.42
C PRO A 287 -10.15 21.71 -18.46
N THR A 288 -10.80 22.83 -18.16
CA THR A 288 -11.91 22.89 -17.20
C THR A 288 -13.29 22.59 -17.81
N THR A 289 -13.36 22.29 -19.11
CA THR A 289 -14.63 21.98 -19.78
C THR A 289 -15.05 20.53 -19.50
N GLN A 290 -16.24 20.36 -18.91
CA GLN A 290 -16.75 19.02 -18.54
C GLN A 290 -16.98 18.10 -19.75
N THR A 291 -17.21 18.64 -20.96
CA THR A 291 -17.40 17.86 -22.19
C THR A 291 -16.11 17.29 -22.77
N ALA A 292 -14.95 17.67 -22.22
CA ALA A 292 -13.66 17.21 -22.72
C ALA A 292 -13.45 15.70 -22.51
N PHE A 293 -14.13 15.09 -21.53
CA PHE A 293 -14.09 13.64 -21.30
C PHE A 293 -14.74 12.85 -22.45
N ASP A 294 -15.76 13.41 -23.10
CA ASP A 294 -16.51 12.74 -24.18
C ASP A 294 -15.64 12.38 -25.39
N GLN A 295 -14.53 13.11 -25.59
CA GLN A 295 -13.58 12.87 -26.67
C GLN A 295 -12.84 11.53 -26.55
N HIS A 296 -12.82 10.92 -25.36
CA HIS A 296 -12.14 9.65 -25.09
C HIS A 296 -13.10 8.46 -25.01
N LEU A 297 -14.39 8.68 -25.25
CA LEU A 297 -15.43 7.66 -25.06
C LEU A 297 -15.30 6.50 -26.04
N ASP A 298 -14.93 6.78 -27.29
CA ASP A 298 -14.83 5.73 -28.32
C ASP A 298 -13.66 4.80 -28.06
N GLU A 299 -12.49 5.32 -27.67
CA GLU A 299 -11.33 4.52 -27.26
C GLU A 299 -11.67 3.67 -26.03
N PHE A 300 -12.30 4.27 -25.01
CA PHE A 300 -12.68 3.54 -23.81
C PHE A 300 -13.66 2.39 -24.07
N LYS A 301 -14.57 2.52 -25.05
CA LYS A 301 -15.52 1.45 -25.44
C LYS A 301 -14.85 0.27 -26.16
N THR A 302 -13.62 0.43 -26.65
CA THR A 302 -12.90 -0.65 -27.36
C THR A 302 -12.13 -1.58 -26.45
N LEU A 303 -12.02 -1.24 -25.15
CA LEU A 303 -11.53 -2.10 -24.08
C LEU A 303 -12.49 -3.28 -23.81
#